data_AF-A0A7C4MZF4-F1
#
_entry.id   AF-A0A7C4MZF4-F1
#
_cell.length_a   1.000
_cell.length_b   1.000
_cell.length_c   1.000
_cell.angle_alpha   90.00
_cell.angle_beta   90.00
_cell.angle_gamma   90.00
#
_symmetry.space_group_name_H-M   'P 1'
#
loop_
_entity.id
_entity.type
_entity.pdbx_description
1 polymer ?
#
loop_
_entity_poly.entity_id
_entity_poly.type
_entity_poly.pdbx_seq_one_letter_code
_entity_poly.pdbx_strand_id
1 'polypeptide(L)'
;MACSGVIQKPCLCLDVRSRGDQIFPILSLQQDRGHPVSQTPPVNDRLESPSKDPVLLINDIHLFIGHEGFSIPMSEPHPAIIRSSAGFTMKNHCARGIRGLSFKEAQAACEPMTMEILNPIPVDVDLDSIKRSAHVSAGDQEKRILSLIAAARSVMSPKAVYKVAYIDSKKASSVTVEGVSFKSKVLAKHFEKVERVFPYVVTIGAGIEDLEKSSGDALEKYYLDGIGNAAVVKARDYLKGFLVTRYGLGNLSYLGPGQLQDWPLEEQGRLFGLLGDVESAIGVTLNDSFLMLPRKSLSGIYFPTETTFFACRLCPREQCPARKAKYDKGLVKEYRVFD
;
A
#
# COMPACT_ATOMS: atom_id res chain seq x y z
N MET A 1 -44.20 -22.77 -22.92
CA MET A 1 -42.77 -23.06 -22.66
C MET A 1 -42.04 -21.72 -22.62
N ALA A 2 -41.68 -21.24 -21.44
CA ALA A 2 -40.95 -20.00 -21.25
C ALA A 2 -39.75 -20.29 -20.34
N CYS A 3 -38.59 -19.79 -20.77
CA CYS A 3 -37.30 -19.99 -20.14
C CYS A 3 -37.18 -19.28 -18.80
N SER A 4 -36.44 -19.96 -17.92
CA SER A 4 -36.03 -19.58 -16.57
C SER A 4 -35.01 -18.43 -16.53
N GLY A 5 -35.12 -17.57 -15.51
CA GLY A 5 -33.94 -17.07 -14.79
C GLY A 5 -33.60 -15.58 -14.89
N VAL A 6 -34.33 -14.71 -14.16
CA VAL A 6 -33.80 -13.41 -13.72
C VAL A 6 -34.00 -13.30 -12.20
N ILE A 7 -32.90 -13.33 -11.45
CA ILE A 7 -32.92 -13.05 -10.00
C ILE A 7 -32.87 -11.52 -9.82
N GLN A 8 -34.01 -10.90 -9.53
CA GLN A 8 -34.08 -9.49 -9.09
C GLN A 8 -34.01 -9.46 -7.54
N LYS A 9 -33.08 -8.67 -6.98
CA LYS A 9 -32.93 -8.46 -5.52
C LYS A 9 -33.91 -7.38 -5.02
N PRO A 10 -34.49 -7.51 -3.81
CA PRO A 10 -35.34 -6.47 -3.22
C PRO A 10 -34.51 -5.27 -2.75
N CYS A 11 -35.01 -4.05 -2.99
CA CYS A 11 -34.50 -2.81 -2.41
C CYS A 11 -35.28 -2.47 -1.14
N LEU A 12 -34.57 -2.08 -0.08
CA LEU A 12 -35.17 -1.53 1.13
C LEU A 12 -35.22 0.00 0.96
N CYS A 13 -36.41 0.58 0.86
CA CYS A 13 -36.59 2.03 0.84
C CYS A 13 -37.05 2.50 2.22
N LEU A 14 -36.33 3.47 2.80
CA LEU A 14 -36.76 4.16 4.00
C LEU A 14 -37.60 5.37 3.55
N ASP A 15 -38.90 5.35 3.82
CA ASP A 15 -39.78 6.48 3.52
C ASP A 15 -40.15 7.18 4.84
N VAL A 16 -39.78 8.44 4.96
CA VAL A 16 -40.04 9.26 6.16
C VAL A 16 -41.25 10.12 5.87
N ARG A 17 -42.40 9.77 6.46
CA ARG A 17 -43.59 10.64 6.40
C ARG A 17 -43.77 11.38 7.70
N SER A 18 -43.88 12.70 7.61
CA SER A 18 -44.24 13.55 8.74
C SER A 18 -45.77 13.71 8.81
N ARG A 19 -46.31 13.64 10.03
CA ARG A 19 -47.62 14.20 10.39
C ARG A 19 -47.46 14.90 11.73
N GLY A 20 -47.35 16.23 11.70
CA GLY A 20 -47.04 17.04 12.89
C GLY A 20 -45.62 16.80 13.44
N ASP A 21 -45.38 17.20 14.69
CA ASP A 21 -44.07 17.20 15.37
C ASP A 21 -43.59 15.81 15.87
N GLN A 22 -44.09 14.73 15.27
CA GLN A 22 -43.66 13.37 15.60
C GLN A 22 -43.20 12.61 14.35
N ILE A 23 -41.96 12.10 14.40
CA ILE A 23 -41.35 11.26 13.36
C ILE A 23 -41.57 9.80 13.75
N PHE A 24 -42.34 9.06 12.94
CA PHE A 24 -42.50 7.62 13.11
C PHE A 24 -41.73 6.89 12.00
N PRO A 25 -40.76 6.02 12.32
CA PRO A 25 -40.18 5.14 11.32
C PRO A 25 -41.15 3.99 11.06
N ILE A 26 -41.71 3.92 9.84
CA ILE A 26 -42.47 2.75 9.39
C ILE A 26 -41.55 1.95 8.45
N LEU A 27 -41.11 0.79 8.89
CA LEU A 27 -40.52 -0.21 8.00
C LEU A 27 -41.65 -0.85 7.18
N SER A 28 -41.75 -0.50 5.91
CA SER A 28 -42.64 -1.20 4.98
C SER A 28 -41.83 -2.08 4.04
N LEU A 29 -42.08 -3.38 4.10
CA LEU A 29 -41.66 -4.33 3.08
C LEU A 29 -42.76 -4.34 2.01
N GLN A 30 -42.55 -3.67 0.88
CA GLN A 30 -43.42 -3.85 -0.27
C GLN A 30 -43.08 -5.19 -0.95
N GLN A 31 -43.84 -6.23 -0.62
CA GLN A 31 -44.09 -7.32 -1.56
C GLN A 31 -45.27 -6.92 -2.43
N ASP A 32 -45.11 -7.08 -3.74
CA ASP A 32 -46.17 -6.74 -4.68
C ASP A 32 -47.42 -7.60 -4.37
N ARG A 33 -48.53 -6.90 -4.06
CA ARG A 33 -49.88 -7.39 -3.71
C ARG A 33 -50.04 -8.14 -2.37
N GLY A 34 -50.35 -7.40 -1.31
CA GLY A 34 -50.99 -7.93 -0.09
C GLY A 34 -50.97 -6.93 1.08
N HIS A 35 -52.07 -6.83 1.85
CA HIS A 35 -52.24 -5.86 2.94
C HIS A 35 -51.22 -5.99 4.09
N PRO A 36 -50.89 -4.89 4.81
CA PRO A 36 -49.88 -4.88 5.87
C PRO A 36 -50.38 -5.57 7.15
N VAL A 37 -49.53 -6.41 7.76
CA VAL A 37 -49.75 -7.02 9.08
C VAL A 37 -48.85 -6.34 10.11
N SER A 38 -49.43 -5.75 11.16
CA SER A 38 -48.69 -5.18 12.29
C SER A 38 -48.39 -6.27 13.33
N GLN A 39 -47.13 -6.43 13.73
CA GLN A 39 -46.79 -7.14 14.96
C GLN A 39 -45.74 -6.33 15.75
N THR A 40 -46.11 -5.95 16.97
CA THR A 40 -45.23 -5.36 17.99
C THR A 40 -44.62 -6.48 18.86
N PRO A 41 -43.29 -6.52 19.08
CA PRO A 41 -42.69 -7.45 20.04
C PRO A 41 -42.83 -6.94 21.49
N PRO A 42 -42.74 -7.81 22.52
CA PRO A 42 -42.96 -7.44 23.91
C PRO A 42 -41.75 -6.73 24.52
N VAL A 43 -42.01 -5.78 25.43
CA VAL A 43 -41.01 -5.03 26.21
C VAL A 43 -40.96 -5.61 27.62
N ASN A 44 -39.79 -6.08 28.07
CA ASN A 44 -39.56 -6.39 29.48
C ASN A 44 -38.43 -5.50 30.05
N ASP A 45 -38.71 -4.99 31.24
CA ASP A 45 -37.90 -4.23 32.20
C ASP A 45 -37.47 -2.79 31.87
N ARG A 46 -37.98 -1.87 32.69
CA ARG A 46 -37.56 -0.46 32.78
C ARG A 46 -36.37 -0.34 33.74
N LEU A 47 -35.22 0.07 33.22
CA LEU A 47 -34.13 0.63 34.01
C LEU A 47 -34.04 2.12 33.71
N GLU A 48 -34.22 2.95 34.73
CA GLU A 48 -34.12 4.42 34.63
C GLU A 48 -32.64 4.85 34.59
N SER A 49 -32.29 5.69 33.61
CA SER A 49 -30.98 6.33 33.49
C SER A 49 -31.00 7.76 34.06
N PRO A 50 -29.86 8.31 34.54
CA PRO A 50 -29.84 9.59 35.23
C PRO A 50 -30.05 10.85 34.34
N SER A 51 -30.10 10.74 33.00
CA SER A 51 -30.08 11.92 32.10
C SER A 51 -31.37 12.20 31.30
N LYS A 52 -32.47 11.42 31.47
CA LYS A 52 -33.76 11.62 30.75
C LYS A 52 -33.70 11.59 29.20
N ASP A 53 -32.64 11.09 28.58
CA ASP A 53 -32.61 10.86 27.13
C ASP A 53 -33.29 9.54 26.76
N PRO A 54 -34.04 9.45 25.64
CA PRO A 54 -34.67 8.21 25.22
C PRO A 54 -33.61 7.18 24.78
N VAL A 55 -33.64 6.00 25.41
CA VAL A 55 -32.76 4.87 25.10
C VAL A 55 -33.54 3.86 24.25
N LEU A 56 -32.98 3.49 23.09
CA LEU A 56 -33.52 2.41 22.25
C LEU A 56 -32.71 1.13 22.49
N LEU A 57 -33.39 0.02 22.81
CA LEU A 57 -32.78 -1.28 23.07
C LEU A 57 -32.89 -2.17 21.83
N ILE A 58 -31.75 -2.53 21.23
CA ILE A 58 -31.69 -3.51 20.13
C ILE A 58 -30.49 -4.44 20.39
N ASN A 59 -30.75 -5.73 20.55
CA ASN A 59 -29.74 -6.80 20.74
C ASN A 59 -28.64 -6.43 21.76
N ASP A 60 -29.06 -6.05 22.98
CA ASP A 60 -28.18 -5.80 24.13
C ASP A 60 -27.12 -4.69 23.95
N ILE A 61 -27.31 -3.80 22.97
CA ILE A 61 -26.45 -2.63 22.74
C ILE A 61 -27.23 -1.36 23.13
N HIS A 62 -26.64 -0.56 24.02
CA HIS A 62 -27.18 0.74 24.43
C HIS A 62 -26.77 1.83 23.42
N LEU A 63 -27.74 2.52 22.83
CA LEU A 63 -27.51 3.67 21.93
C LEU A 63 -28.12 4.94 22.52
N PHE A 64 -27.31 5.99 22.60
CA PHE A 64 -27.73 7.34 23.03
C PHE A 64 -27.96 8.21 21.80
N ILE A 65 -29.13 8.87 21.72
CA ILE A 65 -29.46 9.79 20.62
C ILE A 65 -29.26 11.22 21.14
N GLY A 66 -28.15 11.85 20.74
CA GLY A 66 -27.94 13.28 20.99
C GLY A 66 -28.77 14.12 20.03
N HIS A 67 -29.72 14.88 20.55
CA HIS A 67 -30.28 16.04 19.86
C HIS A 67 -29.20 17.12 19.83
N GLU A 68 -28.83 17.64 18.66
CA GLU A 68 -28.64 19.06 18.33
C GLU A 68 -27.92 19.21 16.98
N GLY A 69 -28.47 20.05 16.10
CA GLY A 69 -27.92 20.35 14.79
C GLY A 69 -26.81 21.40 14.87
N PHE A 70 -25.74 21.21 14.09
CA PHE A 70 -24.74 22.25 13.86
C PHE A 70 -24.28 22.24 12.40
N SER A 71 -24.47 23.37 11.73
CA SER A 71 -23.94 23.73 10.42
C SER A 71 -22.60 24.47 10.61
N ILE A 72 -21.54 24.05 9.91
CA ILE A 72 -20.24 24.75 9.86
C ILE A 72 -19.86 24.97 8.37
N PRO A 73 -19.49 26.20 7.95
CA PRO A 73 -19.08 26.49 6.58
C PRO A 73 -17.62 26.09 6.31
N MET A 74 -17.28 25.86 5.04
CA MET A 74 -15.93 25.48 4.60
C MET A 74 -14.92 26.64 4.73
N SER A 75 -13.84 26.45 5.48
CA SER A 75 -12.52 27.07 5.25
C SER A 75 -11.42 26.43 6.12
N GLU A 76 -10.44 25.81 5.46
CA GLU A 76 -9.08 25.39 5.92
C GLU A 76 -8.92 24.32 7.03
N PRO A 77 -7.97 23.36 6.90
CA PRO A 77 -7.68 22.38 7.94
C PRO A 77 -6.47 22.81 8.80
N HIS A 78 -6.67 23.00 10.11
CA HIS A 78 -5.57 22.96 11.07
C HIS A 78 -5.87 21.96 12.21
N PRO A 79 -4.85 21.26 12.76
CA PRO A 79 -5.00 19.99 13.46
C PRO A 79 -5.04 20.16 14.98
N ALA A 80 -6.10 19.67 15.60
CA ALA A 80 -6.23 19.19 16.98
C ALA A 80 -7.74 19.03 17.20
N ILE A 81 -8.28 17.85 17.44
CA ILE A 81 -8.41 17.29 18.80
C ILE A 81 -8.58 15.77 18.63
N ILE A 82 -7.55 15.01 19.01
CA ILE A 82 -7.69 13.59 19.33
C ILE A 82 -7.63 13.50 20.85
N ARG A 83 -8.79 13.34 21.49
CA ARG A 83 -8.87 12.78 22.84
C ARG A 83 -9.92 11.68 22.85
N SER A 84 -9.41 10.45 22.79
CA SER A 84 -9.81 9.31 23.64
C SER A 84 -11.28 9.25 24.08
N SER A 85 -12.07 8.48 23.36
CA SER A 85 -13.03 7.55 23.96
C SER A 85 -13.30 6.42 22.97
N ALA A 86 -13.08 5.20 23.44
CA ALA A 86 -13.16 3.97 22.69
C ALA A 86 -14.57 3.72 22.10
N GLY A 87 -14.61 3.06 20.94
CA GLY A 87 -15.76 2.28 20.50
C GLY A 87 -16.67 2.93 19.46
N PHE A 88 -16.19 3.11 18.22
CA PHE A 88 -17.07 3.26 17.06
C PHE A 88 -16.97 1.98 16.21
N THR A 89 -17.96 1.10 16.32
CA THR A 89 -18.06 -0.10 15.48
C THR A 89 -19.10 0.16 14.41
N MET A 90 -18.66 0.50 13.19
CA MET A 90 -19.47 0.28 11.99
C MET A 90 -19.71 -1.22 11.86
N LYS A 91 -20.97 -1.64 11.70
CA LYS A 91 -21.41 -2.92 11.10
C LYS A 91 -22.95 -2.89 11.04
N ASN A 92 -23.65 -3.26 9.99
CA ASN A 92 -23.43 -4.28 8.96
C ASN A 92 -24.37 -3.98 7.80
N HIS A 93 -23.93 -4.11 6.55
CA HIS A 93 -24.69 -4.81 5.48
C HIS A 93 -23.76 -5.12 4.29
N CYS A 94 -22.72 -5.91 4.56
CA CYS A 94 -22.06 -6.73 3.54
C CYS A 94 -21.36 -7.93 4.22
N ALA A 95 -22.10 -8.70 5.01
CA ALA A 95 -21.57 -9.89 5.67
C ALA A 95 -22.65 -10.95 5.84
N ARG A 96 -23.11 -11.53 4.72
CA ARG A 96 -23.64 -12.89 4.73
C ARG A 96 -22.67 -13.75 3.95
N GLY A 97 -21.70 -14.32 4.67
CA GLY A 97 -20.71 -15.24 4.07
C GLY A 97 -19.43 -15.49 4.87
N ILE A 98 -19.13 -14.74 5.93
CA ILE A 98 -17.84 -14.88 6.62
C ILE A 98 -18.04 -15.11 8.12
N ARG A 99 -18.10 -16.39 8.53
CA ARG A 99 -17.84 -16.76 9.92
C ARG A 99 -16.33 -16.90 10.09
N GLY A 100 -15.75 -16.20 11.08
CA GLY A 100 -14.41 -16.51 11.58
C GLY A 100 -13.30 -15.47 11.40
N LEU A 101 -13.59 -14.22 11.00
CA LEU A 101 -12.54 -13.17 10.97
C LEU A 101 -12.45 -12.44 12.30
N SER A 102 -11.25 -12.46 12.90
CA SER A 102 -10.85 -11.64 14.04
C SER A 102 -10.91 -10.14 13.70
N PHE A 103 -10.97 -9.29 14.73
CA PHE A 103 -11.00 -7.84 14.59
C PHE A 103 -9.85 -7.29 13.71
N LYS A 104 -8.65 -7.91 13.77
CA LYS A 104 -7.50 -7.55 12.94
C LYS A 104 -7.75 -7.80 11.45
N GLU A 105 -8.42 -8.89 11.11
CA GLU A 105 -8.71 -9.23 9.72
C GLU A 105 -9.84 -8.36 9.14
N ALA A 106 -10.80 -7.96 9.98
CA ALA A 106 -11.82 -6.98 9.59
C ALA A 106 -11.24 -5.57 9.42
N GLN A 107 -10.24 -5.19 10.21
CA GLN A 107 -9.52 -3.91 10.08
C GLN A 107 -8.66 -3.87 8.81
N ALA A 108 -7.99 -4.97 8.46
CA ALA A 108 -7.23 -5.09 7.21
C ALA A 108 -8.12 -5.02 5.95
N ALA A 109 -9.41 -5.36 6.06
CA ALA A 109 -10.37 -5.28 4.96
C ALA A 109 -10.98 -3.88 4.75
N CYS A 110 -10.85 -2.98 5.74
CA CYS A 110 -11.40 -1.62 5.71
C CYS A 110 -10.31 -0.54 5.78
N GLU A 111 -9.03 -0.90 5.60
CA GLU A 111 -7.92 0.04 5.67
C GLU A 111 -8.02 1.04 4.50
N PRO A 112 -7.91 2.36 4.76
CA PRO A 112 -8.11 3.35 3.72
C PRO A 112 -7.10 3.16 2.59
N MET A 113 -7.56 3.36 1.35
CA MET A 113 -6.78 3.31 0.09
C MET A 113 -5.78 4.48 -0.03
N THR A 114 -5.15 4.84 1.08
CA THR A 114 -4.26 5.99 1.22
C THR A 114 -2.82 5.50 1.25
N MET A 115 -1.93 6.32 0.71
CA MET A 115 -0.49 6.10 0.80
C MET A 115 -0.05 6.09 2.28
N GLU A 116 0.74 5.09 2.66
CA GLU A 116 1.36 4.98 3.97
C GLU A 116 2.84 5.37 3.89
N ILE A 117 3.35 5.99 4.95
CA ILE A 117 4.73 6.49 5.05
C ILE A 117 5.47 5.74 6.16
N LEU A 118 6.62 5.16 5.82
CA LEU A 118 7.59 4.63 6.79
C LEU A 118 8.73 5.62 6.91
N ASN A 119 8.80 6.31 8.05
CA ASN A 119 9.84 7.28 8.36
C ASN A 119 10.06 7.35 9.88
N PRO A 120 11.25 7.01 10.39
CA PRO A 120 12.44 6.54 9.68
C PRO A 120 12.42 5.04 9.37
N ILE A 121 13.23 4.62 8.38
CA ILE A 121 13.59 3.20 8.17
C ILE A 121 14.98 2.94 8.79
N PRO A 122 15.14 1.93 9.67
CA PRO A 122 16.44 1.59 10.20
C PRO A 122 17.29 0.91 9.11
N VAL A 123 18.39 1.56 8.74
CA VAL A 123 19.35 1.05 7.75
C VAL A 123 20.74 1.03 8.38
N ASP A 124 21.40 -0.11 8.28
CA ASP A 124 22.78 -0.28 8.71
C ASP A 124 23.59 -0.96 7.61
N VAL A 125 24.69 -0.35 7.18
CA VAL A 125 25.54 -0.87 6.09
C VAL A 125 26.74 -1.58 6.72
N ASP A 126 26.94 -2.85 6.38
CA ASP A 126 28.03 -3.64 6.93
C ASP A 126 29.31 -3.47 6.09
N LEU A 127 30.43 -3.36 6.81
CA LEU A 127 31.77 -3.21 6.21
C LEU A 127 32.09 -4.35 5.22
N ASP A 128 31.76 -5.58 5.58
CA ASP A 128 32.11 -6.75 4.79
C ASP A 128 31.43 -6.76 3.41
N SER A 129 30.17 -6.32 3.33
CA SER A 129 29.47 -6.14 2.06
C SER A 129 30.19 -5.12 1.16
N ILE A 130 30.64 -4.01 1.73
CA ILE A 130 31.37 -2.98 0.97
C ILE A 130 32.74 -3.50 0.53
N LYS A 131 33.50 -4.14 1.42
CA LYS A 131 34.81 -4.75 1.08
C LYS A 131 34.71 -5.77 -0.04
N ARG A 132 33.71 -6.66 0.00
CA ARG A 132 33.47 -7.63 -1.07
C ARG A 132 33.18 -6.97 -2.41
N SER A 133 32.34 -5.94 -2.41
CA SER A 133 31.97 -5.23 -3.65
C SER A 133 33.10 -4.36 -4.20
N ALA A 134 33.96 -3.83 -3.33
CA ALA A 134 35.06 -2.95 -3.71
C ALA A 134 36.39 -3.68 -3.91
N HIS A 135 36.43 -5.01 -3.73
CA HIS A 135 37.65 -5.83 -3.78
C HIS A 135 38.77 -5.32 -2.85
N VAL A 136 38.41 -4.87 -1.64
CA VAL A 136 39.34 -4.27 -0.67
C VAL A 136 39.82 -5.29 0.36
N SER A 137 41.15 -5.41 0.49
CA SER A 137 41.83 -6.18 1.54
C SER A 137 41.90 -5.41 2.87
N ALA A 138 42.18 -6.12 3.97
CA ALA A 138 42.36 -5.50 5.28
C ALA A 138 43.53 -4.48 5.28
N GLY A 139 43.41 -3.42 6.09
CA GLY A 139 44.44 -2.38 6.23
C GLY A 139 43.88 -0.96 6.26
N ASP A 140 44.64 0.02 5.78
CA ASP A 140 44.24 1.44 5.86
C ASP A 140 42.99 1.78 5.02
N GLN A 141 42.75 1.04 3.94
CA GLN A 141 41.53 1.16 3.15
C GLN A 141 40.28 0.75 3.94
N GLU A 142 40.40 -0.24 4.83
CA GLU A 142 39.31 -0.66 5.69
C GLU A 142 38.92 0.43 6.69
N LYS A 143 39.92 1.06 7.33
CA LYS A 143 39.70 2.21 8.22
C LYS A 143 39.02 3.35 7.50
N ARG A 144 39.43 3.62 6.25
CA ARG A 144 38.81 4.64 5.40
C ARG A 144 37.34 4.33 5.14
N ILE A 145 37.01 3.10 4.74
CA ILE A 145 35.62 2.68 4.49
C ILE A 145 34.80 2.78 5.78
N LEU A 146 35.32 2.37 6.94
CA LEU A 146 34.63 2.51 8.22
C LEU A 146 34.28 3.96 8.55
N SER A 147 35.23 4.89 8.35
CA SER A 147 34.98 6.33 8.51
C SER A 147 33.90 6.84 7.56
N LEU A 148 33.90 6.38 6.30
CA LEU A 148 32.88 6.75 5.31
C LEU A 148 31.50 6.16 5.65
N ILE A 149 31.43 4.93 6.17
CA ILE A 149 30.17 4.34 6.65
C ILE A 149 29.61 5.18 7.81
N ALA A 150 30.45 5.60 8.76
CA ALA A 150 30.04 6.46 9.86
C ALA A 150 29.53 7.83 9.37
N ALA A 151 30.24 8.45 8.42
CA ALA A 151 29.83 9.71 7.81
C ALA A 151 28.52 9.58 7.01
N ALA A 152 28.37 8.50 6.22
CA ALA A 152 27.14 8.22 5.50
C ALA A 152 25.96 8.03 6.46
N ARG A 153 26.17 7.32 7.57
CA ARG A 153 25.13 7.08 8.58
C ARG A 153 24.59 8.36 9.21
N SER A 154 25.41 9.39 9.39
CA SER A 154 24.96 10.66 9.99
C SER A 154 24.14 11.54 9.03
N VAL A 155 24.26 11.33 7.71
CA VAL A 155 23.57 12.14 6.69
C VAL A 155 22.40 11.43 6.02
N MET A 156 22.30 10.10 6.14
CA MET A 156 21.19 9.33 5.57
C MET A 156 19.88 9.63 6.29
N SER A 157 18.79 9.72 5.51
CA SER A 157 17.42 9.82 6.00
C SER A 157 16.54 8.80 5.29
N PRO A 158 16.62 7.51 5.66
CA PRO A 158 15.88 6.45 4.98
C PRO A 158 14.38 6.52 5.25
N LYS A 159 13.60 6.51 4.16
CA LYS A 159 12.14 6.63 4.16
C LYS A 159 11.54 5.81 3.04
N ALA A 160 10.29 5.39 3.20
CA ALA A 160 9.51 4.82 2.11
C ALA A 160 8.08 5.29 2.14
N VAL A 161 7.45 5.26 0.98
CA VAL A 161 6.01 5.24 0.82
C VAL A 161 5.59 3.94 0.18
N TYR A 162 4.42 3.45 0.56
CA TYR A 162 3.75 2.38 -0.17
C TYR A 162 2.24 2.59 -0.13
N LYS A 163 1.54 1.84 -0.97
CA LYS A 163 0.07 1.80 -0.97
C LYS A 163 -0.40 0.36 -1.06
N VAL A 164 -1.47 0.00 -0.36
CA VAL A 164 -2.20 -1.24 -0.67
C VAL A 164 -3.10 -0.97 -1.87
N ALA A 165 -2.90 -1.70 -2.96
CA ALA A 165 -3.64 -1.47 -4.20
C ALA A 165 -4.18 -2.78 -4.78
N TYR A 166 -5.35 -2.72 -5.40
CA TYR A 166 -6.03 -3.87 -5.98
C TYR A 166 -5.99 -3.83 -7.51
N ILE A 167 -5.93 -5.02 -8.11
CA ILE A 167 -5.91 -5.18 -9.56
C ILE A 167 -7.34 -5.20 -10.09
N ASP A 168 -7.70 -4.18 -10.87
CA ASP A 168 -9.03 -4.08 -11.48
C ASP A 168 -9.21 -5.04 -12.65
N SER A 169 -8.18 -5.14 -13.50
CA SER A 169 -8.24 -5.98 -14.69
C SER A 169 -6.88 -6.44 -15.17
N LYS A 170 -6.88 -7.58 -15.85
CA LYS A 170 -5.70 -8.25 -16.39
C LYS A 170 -5.96 -8.56 -17.85
N LYS A 171 -5.06 -8.14 -18.73
CA LYS A 171 -5.06 -8.45 -20.16
C LYS A 171 -3.73 -9.10 -20.51
N ALA A 172 -3.62 -9.70 -21.70
CA ALA A 172 -2.43 -10.45 -22.11
C ALA A 172 -1.11 -9.65 -22.02
N SER A 173 -1.14 -8.33 -22.20
CA SER A 173 0.05 -7.45 -22.19
C SER A 173 -0.08 -6.22 -21.30
N SER A 174 -1.08 -6.18 -20.43
CA SER A 174 -1.29 -5.04 -19.53
C SER A 174 -2.08 -5.41 -18.29
N VAL A 175 -1.87 -4.68 -17.21
CA VAL A 175 -2.65 -4.77 -15.97
C VAL A 175 -3.19 -3.40 -15.60
N THR A 176 -4.34 -3.34 -14.95
CA THR A 176 -4.86 -2.09 -14.37
C THR A 176 -4.95 -2.26 -12.87
N VAL A 177 -4.37 -1.31 -12.14
CA VAL A 177 -4.33 -1.28 -10.68
C VAL A 177 -4.90 0.06 -10.23
N GLU A 178 -6.02 0.05 -9.50
CA GLU A 178 -6.72 1.26 -9.04
C GLU A 178 -6.90 2.33 -10.15
N GLY A 179 -7.36 1.89 -11.32
CA GLY A 179 -7.58 2.73 -12.51
C GLY A 179 -6.30 3.05 -13.32
N VAL A 180 -5.11 2.75 -12.80
CA VAL A 180 -3.84 3.00 -13.49
C VAL A 180 -3.40 1.77 -14.28
N SER A 181 -3.34 1.90 -15.60
CA SER A 181 -2.91 0.82 -16.50
C SER A 181 -1.39 0.77 -16.66
N PHE A 182 -0.77 -0.39 -16.49
CA PHE A 182 0.64 -0.63 -16.81
C PHE A 182 0.76 -1.57 -18.00
N LYS A 183 1.62 -1.23 -18.97
CA LYS A 183 1.89 -2.07 -20.15
C LYS A 183 3.09 -2.96 -19.84
N SER A 184 2.84 -4.24 -19.60
CA SER A 184 3.86 -5.26 -19.37
C SER A 184 3.23 -6.66 -19.41
N LYS A 185 3.76 -7.53 -20.27
CA LYS A 185 3.39 -8.95 -20.31
C LYS A 185 3.88 -9.67 -19.05
N VAL A 186 5.05 -9.28 -18.55
CA VAL A 186 5.65 -9.88 -17.35
C VAL A 186 4.82 -9.58 -16.10
N LEU A 187 4.37 -8.34 -15.92
CA LEU A 187 3.42 -7.99 -14.84
C LEU A 187 2.11 -8.75 -14.99
N ALA A 188 1.51 -8.75 -16.19
CA ALA A 188 0.25 -9.46 -16.43
C ALA A 188 0.32 -10.93 -16.05
N LYS A 189 1.43 -11.60 -16.39
CA LYS A 189 1.65 -13.00 -16.03
C LYS A 189 1.85 -13.21 -14.54
N HIS A 190 2.66 -12.39 -13.87
CA HIS A 190 2.80 -12.47 -12.41
C HIS A 190 1.49 -12.20 -11.67
N PHE A 191 0.64 -11.37 -12.24
CA PHE A 191 -0.60 -10.94 -11.60
C PHE A 191 -1.79 -11.86 -11.89
N GLU A 192 -1.64 -12.91 -12.71
CA GLU A 192 -2.74 -13.82 -13.08
C GLU A 192 -3.55 -14.28 -11.87
N LYS A 193 -2.87 -14.73 -10.80
CA LYS A 193 -3.48 -15.17 -9.53
C LYS A 193 -3.33 -14.19 -8.37
N VAL A 194 -2.83 -12.98 -8.63
CA VAL A 194 -2.67 -11.93 -7.61
C VAL A 194 -3.84 -10.95 -7.72
N GLU A 195 -4.40 -10.55 -6.59
CA GLU A 195 -5.46 -9.52 -6.54
C GLU A 195 -4.99 -8.25 -5.85
N ARG A 196 -4.03 -8.37 -4.92
CA ARG A 196 -3.51 -7.28 -4.09
C ARG A 196 -2.00 -7.14 -4.30
N VAL A 197 -1.57 -5.90 -4.50
CA VAL A 197 -0.17 -5.51 -4.73
C VAL A 197 0.20 -4.31 -3.86
N PHE A 198 1.51 -4.04 -3.75
CA PHE A 198 2.03 -2.94 -2.97
C PHE A 198 3.02 -2.10 -3.80
N PRO A 199 2.52 -1.12 -4.57
CA PRO A 199 3.33 -0.07 -5.16
C PRO A 199 4.15 0.63 -4.07
N TYR A 200 5.39 0.98 -4.35
CA TYR A 200 6.26 1.65 -3.38
C TYR A 200 7.33 2.54 -4.02
N VAL A 201 7.81 3.49 -3.21
CA VAL A 201 9.06 4.24 -3.42
C VAL A 201 9.83 4.25 -2.11
N VAL A 202 11.14 4.02 -2.16
CA VAL A 202 12.05 4.08 -1.00
C VAL A 202 13.25 4.94 -1.36
N THR A 203 13.75 5.71 -0.41
CA THR A 203 14.94 6.57 -0.55
C THR A 203 15.78 6.54 0.72
N ILE A 204 17.06 6.88 0.61
CA ILE A 204 17.94 7.19 1.75
C ILE A 204 18.21 8.69 1.90
N GLY A 205 17.50 9.53 1.15
CA GLY A 205 17.70 10.98 1.11
C GLY A 205 18.91 11.41 0.28
N ALA A 206 19.13 12.72 0.18
CA ALA A 206 20.21 13.32 -0.62
C ALA A 206 21.58 13.34 0.08
N GLY A 207 21.65 13.02 1.37
CA GLY A 207 22.85 13.26 2.19
C GLY A 207 24.12 12.61 1.67
N ILE A 208 24.06 11.36 1.18
CA ILE A 208 25.22 10.71 0.57
C ILE A 208 25.66 11.40 -0.73
N GLU A 209 24.71 11.83 -1.56
CA GLU A 209 25.02 12.54 -2.81
C GLU A 209 25.68 13.89 -2.52
N ASP A 210 25.30 14.56 -1.44
CA ASP A 210 25.92 15.81 -1.03
C ASP A 210 27.34 15.59 -0.42
N LEU A 211 27.56 14.47 0.27
CA LEU A 211 28.90 14.02 0.66
C LEU A 211 29.77 13.70 -0.58
N GLU A 212 29.22 13.01 -1.58
CA GLU A 212 29.92 12.72 -2.84
C GLU A 212 30.33 14.01 -3.58
N LYS A 213 29.43 15.00 -3.63
CA LYS A 213 29.70 16.30 -4.28
C LYS A 213 30.78 17.09 -3.55
N SER A 214 30.79 17.05 -2.21
CA SER A 214 31.75 17.80 -1.39
C SER A 214 33.11 17.12 -1.26
N SER A 215 33.22 15.80 -1.51
CA SER A 215 34.52 15.11 -1.52
C SER A 215 35.38 15.55 -2.72
N GLY A 216 36.67 15.75 -2.48
CA GLY A 216 37.68 16.00 -3.52
C GLY A 216 38.34 14.72 -4.06
N ASP A 217 38.09 13.56 -3.44
CA ASP A 217 38.77 12.30 -3.78
C ASP A 217 37.83 11.36 -4.55
N ALA A 218 38.24 10.95 -5.75
CA ALA A 218 37.48 10.04 -6.60
C ALA A 218 37.25 8.65 -5.96
N LEU A 219 38.20 8.16 -5.17
CA LEU A 219 38.08 6.87 -4.46
C LEU A 219 37.07 6.95 -3.31
N GLU A 220 37.00 8.10 -2.61
CA GLU A 220 35.94 8.32 -1.61
C GLU A 220 34.57 8.35 -2.24
N LYS A 221 34.40 9.06 -3.36
CA LYS A 221 33.13 9.09 -4.11
C LYS A 221 32.70 7.69 -4.52
N TYR A 222 33.64 6.87 -4.99
CA TYR A 222 33.38 5.48 -5.33
C TYR A 222 32.87 4.67 -4.12
N TYR A 223 33.52 4.80 -2.96
CA TYR A 223 33.07 4.11 -1.75
C TYR A 223 31.72 4.64 -1.25
N LEU A 224 31.48 5.95 -1.26
CA LEU A 224 30.21 6.57 -0.88
C LEU A 224 29.07 6.10 -1.79
N ASP A 225 29.29 6.02 -3.11
CA ASP A 225 28.29 5.52 -4.05
C ASP A 225 27.92 4.06 -3.74
N GLY A 226 28.93 3.23 -3.46
CA GLY A 226 28.77 1.84 -3.03
C GLY A 226 28.01 1.70 -1.70
N ILE A 227 28.34 2.52 -0.71
CA ILE A 227 27.64 2.57 0.59
C ILE A 227 26.17 2.96 0.37
N GLY A 228 25.90 3.99 -0.45
CA GLY A 228 24.54 4.41 -0.78
C GLY A 228 23.74 3.34 -1.52
N ASN A 229 24.36 2.64 -2.47
CA ASN A 229 23.70 1.53 -3.19
C ASN A 229 23.33 0.38 -2.24
N ALA A 230 24.21 0.04 -1.30
CA ALA A 230 23.92 -0.97 -0.28
C ALA A 230 22.81 -0.51 0.68
N ALA A 231 22.85 0.76 1.12
CA ALA A 231 21.88 1.33 2.04
C ALA A 231 20.46 1.34 1.46
N VAL A 232 20.26 1.81 0.22
CA VAL A 232 18.92 1.85 -0.40
C VAL A 232 18.36 0.44 -0.64
N VAL A 233 19.21 -0.53 -0.94
CA VAL A 233 18.81 -1.94 -1.03
C VAL A 233 18.33 -2.47 0.31
N LYS A 234 19.06 -2.18 1.40
CA LYS A 234 18.63 -2.56 2.75
C LYS A 234 17.34 -1.86 3.18
N ALA A 235 17.16 -0.59 2.83
CA ALA A 235 15.90 0.14 3.08
C ALA A 235 14.70 -0.52 2.38
N ARG A 236 14.88 -0.89 1.10
CA ARG A 236 13.88 -1.66 0.34
C ARG A 236 13.59 -3.00 1.02
N ASP A 237 14.62 -3.74 1.41
CA ASP A 237 14.46 -5.08 1.98
C ASP A 237 13.80 -5.01 3.38
N TYR A 238 14.03 -3.92 4.14
CA TYR A 238 13.27 -3.62 5.36
C TYR A 238 11.79 -3.42 5.06
N LEU A 239 11.44 -2.60 4.05
CA LEU A 239 10.04 -2.40 3.63
C LEU A 239 9.40 -3.75 3.25
N LYS A 240 10.09 -4.60 2.49
CA LYS A 240 9.60 -5.96 2.17
C LYS A 240 9.27 -6.74 3.44
N GLY A 241 10.19 -6.79 4.41
CA GLY A 241 9.98 -7.48 5.68
C GLY A 241 8.79 -6.92 6.46
N PHE A 242 8.69 -5.59 6.53
CA PHE A 242 7.56 -4.90 7.14
C PHE A 242 6.22 -5.29 6.50
N LEU A 243 6.12 -5.27 5.16
CA LEU A 243 4.89 -5.66 4.44
C LEU A 243 4.52 -7.13 4.68
N VAL A 244 5.51 -8.02 4.67
CA VAL A 244 5.32 -9.44 4.98
C VAL A 244 4.73 -9.63 6.37
N THR A 245 5.30 -8.98 7.39
CA THR A 245 4.83 -9.07 8.77
C THR A 245 3.47 -8.40 8.96
N ARG A 246 3.29 -7.18 8.44
CA ARG A 246 2.07 -6.37 8.61
C ARG A 246 0.85 -7.06 8.01
N TYR A 247 0.99 -7.65 6.83
CA TYR A 247 -0.12 -8.22 6.06
C TYR A 247 -0.18 -9.75 6.10
N GLY A 248 0.62 -10.41 6.94
CA GLY A 248 0.61 -11.87 7.12
C GLY A 248 0.90 -12.64 5.82
N LEU A 249 1.83 -12.14 5.00
CA LEU A 249 2.13 -12.71 3.69
C LEU A 249 3.21 -13.79 3.80
N GLY A 250 3.20 -14.79 2.92
CA GLY A 250 4.27 -15.80 2.88
C GLY A 250 5.59 -15.22 2.34
N ASN A 251 5.59 -14.79 1.08
CA ASN A 251 6.73 -14.14 0.44
C ASN A 251 6.25 -13.10 -0.58
N LEU A 252 7.13 -12.14 -0.86
CA LEU A 252 6.92 -11.07 -1.84
C LEU A 252 8.03 -11.11 -2.90
N SER A 253 7.63 -10.98 -4.16
CA SER A 253 8.53 -10.55 -5.23
C SER A 253 8.27 -9.10 -5.57
N TYR A 254 9.21 -8.48 -6.28
CA TYR A 254 9.02 -7.15 -6.81
C TYR A 254 9.44 -7.08 -8.26
N LEU A 255 8.85 -6.13 -8.96
CA LEU A 255 9.34 -5.63 -10.23
C LEU A 255 9.35 -4.10 -10.16
N GLY A 256 10.34 -3.47 -10.77
CA GLY A 256 10.43 -2.02 -10.91
C GLY A 256 10.47 -1.63 -12.40
N PRO A 257 9.91 -0.46 -12.77
CA PRO A 257 10.11 0.12 -14.09
C PRO A 257 11.59 0.22 -14.46
N GLY A 258 11.93 -0.05 -15.72
CA GLY A 258 13.29 -0.02 -16.25
C GLY A 258 14.15 -1.27 -15.95
N GLN A 259 13.67 -2.22 -15.14
CA GLN A 259 14.39 -3.49 -14.91
C GLN A 259 14.33 -4.44 -16.10
N LEU A 260 13.29 -4.33 -16.93
CA LEU A 260 13.06 -5.12 -18.13
C LEU A 260 12.60 -4.20 -19.26
N GLN A 261 12.93 -4.56 -20.49
CA GLN A 261 12.44 -3.82 -21.67
C GLN A 261 10.90 -3.87 -21.76
N ASP A 262 10.28 -4.98 -21.33
CA ASP A 262 8.82 -5.15 -21.29
C ASP A 262 8.11 -4.21 -20.30
N TRP A 263 8.84 -3.64 -19.33
CA TRP A 263 8.29 -2.61 -18.44
C TRP A 263 9.27 -1.45 -18.32
N PRO A 264 9.22 -0.50 -19.27
CA PRO A 264 10.26 0.50 -19.47
C PRO A 264 10.22 1.59 -18.39
N LEU A 265 11.25 2.44 -18.34
CA LEU A 265 11.47 3.39 -17.24
C LEU A 265 10.35 4.44 -17.15
N GLU A 266 9.77 4.85 -18.28
CA GLU A 266 8.71 5.87 -18.39
C GLU A 266 7.44 5.49 -17.62
N GLU A 267 7.19 4.19 -17.43
CA GLU A 267 6.08 3.68 -16.62
C GLU A 267 6.23 4.07 -15.13
N GLN A 268 7.41 4.53 -14.71
CA GLN A 268 7.64 5.11 -13.39
C GLN A 268 6.76 6.33 -13.12
N GLY A 269 6.46 7.16 -14.11
CA GLY A 269 5.53 8.27 -13.94
C GLY A 269 4.13 7.79 -13.55
N ARG A 270 3.68 6.68 -14.13
CA ARG A 270 2.38 6.06 -13.80
C ARG A 270 2.39 5.45 -12.40
N LEU A 271 3.53 4.85 -12.01
CA LEU A 271 3.72 4.31 -10.67
C LEU A 271 3.65 5.41 -9.60
N PHE A 272 4.26 6.57 -9.85
CA PHE A 272 4.16 7.74 -8.98
C PHE A 272 2.72 8.25 -8.92
N GLY A 273 2.03 8.35 -10.06
CA GLY A 273 0.62 8.72 -10.09
C GLY A 273 -0.30 7.77 -9.29
N LEU A 274 0.00 6.46 -9.29
CA LEU A 274 -0.73 5.46 -8.49
C LEU A 274 -0.54 5.65 -6.97
N LEU A 275 0.67 6.07 -6.56
CA LEU A 275 1.01 6.35 -5.17
C LEU A 275 0.43 7.69 -4.68
N GLY A 276 0.42 8.71 -5.53
CA GLY A 276 -0.02 10.06 -5.20
C GLY A 276 1.16 11.02 -5.03
N ASP A 277 1.08 11.90 -4.03
CA ASP A 277 2.09 12.95 -3.80
C ASP A 277 3.33 12.43 -3.06
N VAL A 278 4.20 11.73 -3.80
CA VAL A 278 5.46 11.16 -3.28
C VAL A 278 6.46 12.26 -2.87
N GLU A 279 6.43 13.41 -3.55
CA GLU A 279 7.33 14.53 -3.28
C GLU A 279 7.07 15.11 -1.90
N SER A 280 5.83 15.49 -1.58
CA SER A 280 5.50 16.02 -0.26
C SER A 280 5.70 14.98 0.85
N ALA A 281 5.48 13.69 0.54
CA ALA A 281 5.55 12.62 1.54
C ALA A 281 6.98 12.27 1.97
N ILE A 282 7.90 12.09 1.01
CA ILE A 282 9.27 11.63 1.29
C ILE A 282 10.37 12.40 0.54
N GLY A 283 10.02 13.42 -0.24
CA GLY A 283 10.97 14.28 -0.95
C GLY A 283 11.57 13.63 -2.20
N VAL A 284 10.90 12.63 -2.79
CA VAL A 284 11.36 11.98 -4.03
C VAL A 284 10.57 12.50 -5.21
N THR A 285 11.27 12.98 -6.24
CA THR A 285 10.71 13.46 -7.51
C THR A 285 11.25 12.68 -8.70
N LEU A 286 10.63 12.87 -9.87
CA LEU A 286 11.14 12.38 -11.15
C LEU A 286 11.63 13.57 -11.98
N ASN A 287 12.78 13.44 -12.62
CA ASN A 287 13.21 14.39 -13.64
C ASN A 287 12.58 14.08 -15.01
N ASP A 288 12.88 14.89 -16.03
CA ASP A 288 12.35 14.74 -17.39
C ASP A 288 12.67 13.38 -18.05
N SER A 289 13.73 12.71 -17.58
CA SER A 289 14.14 11.37 -18.02
C SER A 289 13.60 10.27 -17.12
N PHE A 290 12.63 10.56 -16.25
CA PHE A 290 12.03 9.64 -15.27
C PHE A 290 13.01 9.06 -14.23
N LEU A 291 14.19 9.67 -14.05
CA LEU A 291 15.11 9.28 -12.99
C LEU A 291 14.66 9.91 -11.66
N MET A 292 14.77 9.13 -10.58
CA MET A 292 14.44 9.62 -9.25
C MET A 292 15.51 10.56 -8.70
N LEU A 293 15.06 11.62 -8.03
CA LEU A 293 15.87 12.51 -7.22
C LEU A 293 15.29 12.49 -5.79
N PRO A 294 16.09 12.15 -4.76
CA PRO A 294 17.51 11.77 -4.78
C PRO A 294 17.81 10.51 -5.60
N ARG A 295 19.01 10.41 -6.19
CA ARG A 295 19.49 9.25 -6.99
C ARG A 295 19.44 7.95 -6.21
N LYS A 296 19.73 7.97 -4.90
CA LYS A 296 19.68 6.77 -4.04
C LYS A 296 18.26 6.43 -3.61
N SER A 297 17.42 6.18 -4.61
CA SER A 297 16.01 5.81 -4.47
C SER A 297 15.69 4.56 -5.32
N LEU A 298 14.69 3.79 -4.91
CA LEU A 298 14.16 2.63 -5.62
C LEU A 298 12.64 2.69 -5.65
N SER A 299 12.04 2.22 -6.74
CA SER A 299 10.59 2.13 -6.90
C SER A 299 10.19 0.77 -7.48
N GLY A 300 8.94 0.39 -7.28
CA GLY A 300 8.38 -0.79 -7.92
C GLY A 300 7.05 -1.19 -7.33
N ILE A 301 6.63 -2.41 -7.66
CA ILE A 301 5.43 -3.05 -7.14
C ILE A 301 5.84 -4.36 -6.49
N TYR A 302 5.54 -4.51 -5.20
CA TYR A 302 5.57 -5.81 -4.53
C TYR A 302 4.29 -6.59 -4.80
N PHE A 303 4.42 -7.90 -4.97
CA PHE A 303 3.29 -8.80 -5.15
C PHE A 303 3.54 -10.15 -4.46
N PRO A 304 2.50 -10.76 -3.87
CA PRO A 304 2.59 -12.10 -3.28
C PRO A 304 3.06 -13.15 -4.29
N THR A 305 3.92 -14.06 -3.84
CA THR A 305 4.35 -15.19 -4.66
C THR A 305 4.79 -16.36 -3.80
N GLU A 306 4.72 -17.57 -4.35
CA GLU A 306 5.31 -18.77 -3.74
C GLU A 306 6.83 -18.80 -3.89
N THR A 307 7.34 -18.40 -5.06
CA THR A 307 8.78 -18.44 -5.39
C THR A 307 9.29 -17.07 -5.75
N THR A 308 10.42 -16.66 -5.17
CA THR A 308 11.05 -15.38 -5.47
C THR A 308 11.41 -15.26 -6.96
N PHE A 309 10.91 -14.21 -7.60
CA PHE A 309 11.23 -13.84 -8.96
C PHE A 309 12.37 -12.81 -8.99
N PHE A 310 13.27 -12.96 -9.95
CA PHE A 310 14.32 -11.98 -10.24
C PHE A 310 14.24 -11.60 -11.73
N ALA A 311 14.03 -10.31 -12.01
CA ALA A 311 14.07 -9.78 -13.38
C ALA A 311 15.35 -10.17 -14.14
N CYS A 312 16.45 -10.41 -13.44
CA CYS A 312 17.71 -10.89 -14.02
C CYS A 312 17.56 -12.18 -14.85
N ARG A 313 16.56 -13.03 -14.56
CA ARG A 313 16.28 -14.24 -15.34
C ARG A 313 15.80 -13.92 -16.76
N LEU A 314 15.23 -12.74 -16.99
CA LEU A 314 14.72 -12.29 -18.28
C LEU A 314 15.60 -11.23 -18.95
N CYS A 315 16.56 -10.64 -18.21
CA CYS A 315 17.45 -9.60 -18.73
C CYS A 315 18.66 -10.20 -19.48
N PRO A 316 18.88 -9.86 -20.77
CA PRO A 316 19.95 -10.44 -21.59
C PRO A 316 21.33 -9.79 -21.35
N ARG A 317 21.40 -8.71 -20.57
CA ARG A 317 22.66 -8.00 -20.26
C ARG A 317 23.65 -8.90 -19.52
N GLU A 318 24.73 -9.32 -20.17
CA GLU A 318 25.68 -10.27 -19.58
C GLU A 318 26.41 -9.71 -18.36
N GLN A 319 27.07 -8.56 -18.52
CA GLN A 319 27.86 -7.91 -17.48
C GLN A 319 27.01 -6.87 -16.72
N CYS A 320 26.36 -7.34 -15.66
CA CYS A 320 25.62 -6.49 -14.74
C CYS A 320 26.10 -6.74 -13.30
N PRO A 321 26.75 -5.76 -12.64
CA PRO A 321 27.25 -5.94 -11.27
C PRO A 321 26.11 -6.17 -10.26
N ALA A 322 24.89 -5.74 -10.57
CA ALA A 322 23.70 -5.94 -9.75
C ALA A 322 22.94 -7.25 -10.05
N ARG A 323 23.48 -8.16 -10.87
CA ARG A 323 22.80 -9.40 -11.29
C ARG A 323 22.60 -10.34 -10.10
N LYS A 324 21.34 -10.68 -9.82
CA LYS A 324 20.95 -11.61 -8.74
C LYS A 324 20.64 -13.04 -9.20
N ALA A 325 20.45 -13.26 -10.50
CA ALA A 325 20.14 -14.58 -11.07
C ALA A 325 20.68 -14.73 -12.51
N LYS A 326 20.91 -15.98 -12.93
CA LYS A 326 21.34 -16.31 -14.29
C LYS A 326 20.21 -16.04 -15.29
N TYR A 327 20.57 -15.51 -16.47
CA TYR A 327 19.65 -15.36 -17.60
C TYR A 327 19.13 -16.73 -18.07
N ASP A 328 17.83 -16.81 -18.33
CA ASP A 328 17.11 -18.05 -18.62
C ASP A 328 16.32 -17.93 -19.93
N LYS A 329 16.90 -18.47 -21.01
CA LYS A 329 16.28 -18.47 -22.35
C LYS A 329 14.93 -19.21 -22.39
N GLY A 330 14.73 -20.20 -21.52
CA GLY A 330 13.48 -20.94 -21.43
C GLY A 330 12.37 -20.05 -20.89
N LEU A 331 12.64 -19.36 -19.78
CA LEU A 331 11.69 -18.41 -19.21
C LEU A 331 11.40 -17.24 -20.15
N VAL A 332 12.39 -16.73 -20.89
CA VAL A 332 12.14 -15.65 -21.85
C VAL A 332 11.09 -16.02 -22.89
N LYS A 333 11.14 -17.24 -23.43
CA LYS A 333 10.11 -17.76 -24.34
C LYS A 333 8.76 -17.93 -23.65
N GLU A 334 8.78 -18.43 -22.41
CA GLU A 334 7.57 -18.62 -21.61
C GLU A 334 6.87 -17.30 -21.27
N TYR A 335 7.62 -16.20 -21.12
CA TYR A 335 7.11 -14.86 -20.83
C TYR A 335 6.91 -14.00 -22.08
N ARG A 336 7.35 -14.45 -23.27
CA ARG A 336 7.21 -13.76 -24.56
C ARG A 336 7.73 -12.30 -24.52
N VAL A 337 8.86 -12.10 -23.84
CA VAL A 337 9.42 -10.77 -23.49
C VAL A 337 9.95 -10.03 -24.72
N PHE A 338 10.41 -10.75 -25.75
CA PHE A 338 10.96 -10.16 -26.99
C PHE A 338 10.11 -10.45 -28.23
N ASP A 339 8.89 -10.96 -28.02
CA ASP A 339 7.94 -11.28 -29.09
C ASP A 339 7.09 -10.07 -29.51
#